data_AF-A0A350LM57-F1
#
_entry.id   AF-A0A350LM57-F1
#
_cell.length_a   1.000
_cell.length_b   1.000
_cell.length_c   1.000
_cell.angle_alpha   90.00
_cell.angle_beta   90.00
_cell.angle_gamma   90.00
#
_symmetry.space_group_name_H-M   'P 1'
#
loop_
_entity.id
_entity.type
_entity.pdbx_description
1 polymer ?
#
loop_
_entity_poly.entity_id
_entity_poly.type
_entity_poly.pdbx_seq_one_letter_code
_entity_poly.pdbx_strand_id
1 'polypeptide(L)'
;MSFHSPLSTQPAPGAFIAGYLDALSLVERLHRLLLDVIKDEFERVGILEINAVQALLLFNIGDHEVTAGELKSRGYYQGSNVSYNLKKL
;
A
#
# COMPACT_ATOMS: atom_id res chain seq x y z
N MET A 1 -51.61 17.14 -14.24
CA MET A 1 -50.43 17.95 -13.89
C MET A 1 -49.44 17.05 -13.19
N SER A 2 -48.52 16.46 -13.95
CA SER A 2 -47.51 15.54 -13.42
C SER A 2 -46.36 16.36 -12.85
N PHE A 3 -46.18 16.33 -11.53
CA PHE A 3 -45.03 16.91 -10.87
C PHE A 3 -43.82 16.01 -11.12
N HIS A 4 -42.96 16.42 -12.04
CA HIS A 4 -41.62 15.87 -12.16
C HIS A 4 -40.77 16.57 -11.09
N SER A 5 -40.64 15.94 -9.91
CA SER A 5 -39.62 16.36 -8.94
C SER A 5 -38.25 16.05 -9.53
N PRO A 6 -37.32 17.02 -9.64
CA PRO A 6 -35.96 16.68 -9.97
C PRO A 6 -35.39 15.90 -8.79
N LEU A 7 -35.03 14.64 -9.03
CA LEU A 7 -34.13 13.90 -8.14
C LEU A 7 -32.85 14.74 -8.03
N SER A 8 -32.70 15.45 -6.93
CA SER A 8 -31.44 16.06 -6.54
C SER A 8 -30.49 14.92 -6.15
N THR A 9 -29.86 14.31 -7.15
CA THR A 9 -28.93 13.17 -7.01
C THR A 9 -27.56 13.62 -6.50
N GLN A 10 -27.51 14.58 -5.58
CA GLN A 10 -26.26 14.89 -4.88
C GLN A 10 -26.18 13.99 -3.64
N PRO A 11 -25.19 13.08 -3.56
CA PRO A 11 -24.98 12.31 -2.35
C PRO A 11 -24.82 13.29 -1.18
N ALA A 12 -25.50 13.01 -0.07
CA ALA A 12 -25.36 13.80 1.14
C ALA A 12 -23.86 13.92 1.47
N PRO A 13 -23.35 15.09 1.88
CA PRO A 13 -21.92 15.30 2.14
C PRO A 13 -21.27 14.22 3.04
N GLY A 14 -22.04 13.64 3.97
CA GLY A 14 -21.58 12.54 4.82
C GLY A 14 -21.38 11.19 4.12
N ALA A 15 -22.10 10.91 3.03
CA ALA A 15 -21.96 9.67 2.26
C ALA A 15 -20.62 9.61 1.52
N PHE A 16 -20.13 10.75 1.01
CA PHE A 16 -18.81 10.84 0.39
C PHE A 16 -17.68 10.59 1.41
N ILE A 17 -17.78 11.21 2.59
CA ILE A 17 -16.79 11.03 3.66
C ILE A 17 -16.76 9.56 4.13
N ALA A 18 -17.93 8.93 4.30
CA ALA A 18 -18.01 7.51 4.67
C ALA A 18 -17.31 6.62 3.63
N GLY A 19 -17.64 6.78 2.34
CA GLY A 19 -16.99 6.01 1.27
C GLY A 19 -15.47 6.24 1.17
N TYR A 20 -15.02 7.47 1.44
CA TYR A 20 -13.59 7.79 1.51
C TYR A 20 -12.87 7.06 2.66
N LEU A 21 -13.45 7.06 3.85
CA LEU A 21 -12.88 6.37 5.02
C LEU A 21 -12.88 4.85 4.85
N ASP A 22 -13.92 4.31 4.22
CA ASP A 22 -13.99 2.88 3.87
C ASP A 22 -12.88 2.51 2.88
N ALA A 23 -12.67 3.32 1.84
CA ALA A 23 -11.60 3.10 0.87
C ALA A 23 -10.21 3.14 1.52
N LEU A 24 -9.94 4.12 2.40
CA LEU A 24 -8.69 4.17 3.15
C LEU A 24 -8.48 2.90 4.00
N SER A 25 -9.51 2.47 4.71
CA SER A 25 -9.46 1.25 5.53
C SER A 25 -9.18 0.00 4.70
N LEU A 26 -9.76 -0.09 3.50
CA LEU A 26 -9.51 -1.18 2.57
C LEU A 26 -8.07 -1.18 2.04
N VAL A 27 -7.51 -0.02 1.71
CA VAL A 27 -6.12 0.12 1.25
C VAL A 27 -5.14 -0.31 2.35
N GLU A 28 -5.33 0.14 3.58
CA GLU A 28 -4.48 -0.26 4.71
C GLU A 28 -4.56 -1.77 4.98
N ARG A 29 -5.77 -2.34 4.91
CA ARG A 29 -5.97 -3.78 5.09
C ARG A 29 -5.32 -4.58 3.97
N LEU A 30 -5.46 -4.15 2.71
CA LEU A 30 -4.84 -4.80 1.56
C LEU A 30 -3.31 -4.80 1.70
N HIS A 31 -2.72 -3.69 2.15
CA HIS A 31 -1.28 -3.60 2.38
C HIS A 31 -0.79 -4.61 3.42
N ARG A 32 -1.50 -4.75 4.56
CA ARG A 32 -1.14 -5.76 5.58
C ARG A 32 -1.26 -7.19 5.04
N LEU A 33 -2.36 -7.51 4.36
CA LEU A 33 -2.57 -8.84 3.79
C LEU A 33 -1.51 -9.20 2.74
N LEU A 34 -1.04 -8.23 1.96
CA LEU A 34 0.06 -8.44 1.02
C LEU A 34 1.36 -8.80 1.77
N LEU A 35 1.69 -8.07 2.84
CA LEU A 35 2.88 -8.36 3.64
C LEU A 35 2.80 -9.74 4.32
N ASP A 36 1.61 -10.12 4.80
CA ASP A 36 1.37 -11.43 5.41
C ASP A 36 1.57 -12.56 4.38
N VAL A 37 1.00 -12.43 3.17
CA VAL A 37 1.19 -13.43 2.09
C VAL A 37 2.67 -13.59 1.74
N ILE A 38 3.41 -12.50 1.58
CA ILE A 38 4.84 -12.58 1.25
C ILE A 38 5.62 -13.25 2.39
N LYS A 39 5.30 -12.90 3.65
CA LYS A 39 5.93 -13.47 4.82
C LYS A 39 5.66 -14.98 4.91
N ASP A 40 4.40 -15.40 4.76
CA ASP A 40 4.00 -16.80 4.83
C ASP A 40 4.71 -17.63 3.76
N GLU A 41 4.87 -17.08 2.55
CA GLU A 41 5.60 -17.75 1.48
C GLU A 41 7.10 -17.89 1.77
N PHE A 42 7.70 -16.87 2.36
CA PHE A 42 9.11 -16.89 2.75
C PHE A 42 9.36 -17.92 3.86
N GLU A 43 8.50 -17.97 4.87
CA GLU A 43 8.54 -18.98 5.92
C GLU A 43 8.36 -20.39 5.34
N ARG A 44 7.43 -20.56 4.38
CA ARG A 44 7.17 -21.85 3.71
C ARG A 44 8.39 -22.38 2.94
N VAL A 45 9.16 -21.50 2.29
CA VAL A 45 10.37 -21.89 1.54
C VAL A 45 11.66 -21.80 2.35
N GLY A 46 11.59 -21.38 3.61
CA GLY A 46 12.74 -21.30 4.53
C GLY A 46 13.62 -20.06 4.36
N ILE A 47 13.13 -18.99 3.73
CA ILE A 47 13.83 -17.70 3.65
C ILE A 47 13.46 -16.88 4.89
N LEU A 48 14.40 -16.75 5.83
CA LEU A 48 14.17 -16.04 7.11
C LEU A 48 15.01 -14.76 7.28
N GLU A 49 15.99 -14.54 6.40
CA GLU A 49 16.93 -13.41 6.50
C GLU A 49 16.35 -12.11 5.92
N ILE A 50 15.31 -12.21 5.08
CA ILE A 50 14.65 -11.09 4.41
C ILE A 50 13.20 -11.03 4.88
N ASN A 51 12.75 -9.85 5.34
CA ASN A 51 11.34 -9.65 5.67
C ASN A 51 10.50 -9.20 4.46
N ALA A 52 9.17 -9.24 4.58
CA ALA A 52 8.25 -8.89 3.48
C ALA A 52 8.44 -7.47 2.92
N VAL A 53 8.79 -6.49 3.76
CA VAL A 53 9.05 -5.11 3.31
C VAL A 53 10.35 -5.05 2.50
N GLN A 54 11.39 -5.75 2.94
CA GLN A 54 12.65 -5.86 2.20
C GLN A 54 12.46 -6.61 0.87
N ALA A 55 11.62 -7.64 0.84
CA ALA A 55 11.27 -8.35 -0.39
C ALA A 55 10.58 -7.42 -1.41
N LEU A 56 9.60 -6.63 -0.97
CA LEU A 56 8.96 -5.63 -1.83
C LEU A 56 9.93 -4.55 -2.30
N LEU A 57 10.88 -4.13 -1.45
CA LEU A 57 11.94 -3.20 -1.86
C LEU A 57 12.78 -3.79 -2.99
N LEU A 58 13.28 -5.02 -2.83
CA LEU A 58 14.06 -5.72 -3.85
C LEU A 58 13.26 -5.89 -5.14
N PHE A 59 11.98 -6.25 -5.06
CA PHE A 59 11.10 -6.37 -6.21
C PHE A 59 10.95 -5.04 -6.98
N ASN A 60 10.74 -3.92 -6.27
CA ASN A 60 10.57 -2.61 -6.90
C ASN A 60 11.89 -2.04 -7.46
N ILE A 61 13.03 -2.43 -6.90
CA ILE A 61 14.35 -2.12 -7.46
C ILE A 61 14.56 -2.93 -8.75
N GLY A 62 14.29 -4.24 -8.70
CA GLY A 62 14.52 -5.15 -9.82
C GLY A 62 15.98 -5.10 -10.27
N ASP A 63 16.18 -4.88 -11.57
CA ASP A 63 17.52 -4.74 -12.18
C ASP A 63 18.02 -3.28 -12.23
N HIS A 64 17.27 -2.34 -11.64
CA HIS A 64 17.64 -0.93 -11.65
C HIS A 64 18.58 -0.59 -10.51
N GLU A 65 19.56 0.28 -10.77
CA GLU A 65 20.32 0.94 -9.71
C GLU A 65 19.54 2.17 -9.24
N VAL A 66 19.10 2.16 -7.98
CA VAL A 66 18.22 3.19 -7.42
C VAL A 66 18.79 3.64 -6.08
N THR A 67 18.88 4.95 -5.88
CA THR A 67 19.33 5.49 -4.59
C THR A 67 18.23 5.36 -3.52
N ALA A 68 18.64 5.37 -2.25
CA ALA A 68 17.69 5.37 -1.12
C ALA A 68 16.70 6.55 -1.17
N GLY A 69 17.12 7.70 -1.69
CA GLY A 69 16.26 8.87 -1.88
C GLY A 69 15.18 8.64 -2.95
N GLU A 70 15.54 7.97 -4.04
CA GLU A 70 14.62 7.64 -5.13
C GLU A 70 13.60 6.58 -4.75
N LEU A 71 13.97 5.59 -3.93
CA LEU A 71 13.01 4.62 -3.38
C LEU A 71 11.88 5.31 -2.60
N LYS A 72 12.22 6.37 -1.87
CA LYS A 72 11.24 7.16 -1.13
C LYS A 72 10.40 8.04 -2.06
N SER A 73 11.03 8.76 -2.99
CA SER A 73 10.31 9.69 -3.87
C SER A 73 9.39 8.99 -4.88
N ARG A 74 9.72 7.77 -5.30
CA ARG A 74 8.90 6.93 -6.19
C ARG A 74 7.77 6.18 -5.46
N GLY A 75 7.70 6.30 -4.13
CA GLY A 75 6.66 5.65 -3.33
C GLY A 75 6.88 4.15 -3.07
N TYR A 76 8.04 3.59 -3.47
CA TYR A 76 8.40 2.19 -3.19
C TYR A 76 8.68 1.95 -1.70
N TYR A 77 8.95 3.01 -0.95
CA TYR A 77 9.13 2.94 0.49
C TYR A 77 8.66 4.21 1.19
N GLN A 78 7.72 4.08 2.12
CA GLN A 78 7.17 5.22 2.85
C GLN A 78 7.78 5.41 4.25
N GLY A 79 8.57 4.44 4.75
CA GLY A 79 9.23 4.56 6.05
C GLY A 79 10.33 5.63 6.06
N SER A 80 10.65 6.14 7.24
CA SER A 80 11.82 7.02 7.44
C SER A 80 13.16 6.28 7.38
N ASN A 81 13.16 4.98 7.65
CA ASN A 81 14.37 4.18 7.89
C ASN A 81 14.83 3.35 6.67
N VAL A 82 14.66 3.88 5.45
CA VAL A 82 14.98 3.14 4.21
C VAL A 82 16.44 2.66 4.19
N SER A 83 17.38 3.55 4.53
CA SER A 83 18.82 3.23 4.53
C SER A 83 19.19 2.13 5.53
N TYR A 84 18.46 2.03 6.65
CA TYR A 84 18.69 0.97 7.63
C TYR A 84 18.19 -0.38 7.12
N ASN A 85 17.02 -0.43 6.47
CA ASN A 85 16.52 -1.65 5.85
C ASN A 85 17.44 -2.14 4.73
N LEU A 86 17.97 -1.22 3.90
CA LEU A 86 18.92 -1.56 2.84
C LEU A 86 20.27 -2.06 3.39
N LYS A 87 20.77 -1.51 4.50
CA LYS A 87 22.01 -1.98 5.13
C LYS A 87 21.89 -3.36 5.78
N LYS A 88 20.66 -3.83 6.01
CA LYS A 88 20.34 -5.12 6.62
C LYS A 88 20.00 -6.21 5.59
N LEU A 89 19.89 -5.84 4.32
CA LEU A 89 19.90 -6.77 3.19
C LEU A 89 21.33 -7.23 2.94
#